data_AF-A0A6M4PR26-F1
#
_entry.id   AF-A0A6M4PR26-F1
#
_cell.length_a   1.000
_cell.length_b   1.000
_cell.length_c   1.000
_cell.angle_alpha   90.00
_cell.angle_beta   90.00
_cell.angle_gamma   90.00
#
_symmetry.space_group_name_H-M   'P 1'
#
loop_
_entity.id
_entity.type
_entity.pdbx_description
1 polymer ?
#
loop_
_entity_poly.entity_id
_entity_poly.type
_entity_poly.pdbx_seq_one_letter_code
_entity_poly.pdbx_strand_id
1 'polypeptide(L)'
;MPLHVPPAPAPALRSVLTALGSPTAVREARTPSLRAAQGPATPELPLPVHVLDRITAQGLSATRLAGWRFLIRCGDRAVAAAETMLTPDGWAFSHFFEGPYVASTERALQQAEALQQPYQARLLSVPGLYMLTLWLHGDCSGDGSEGHPAATDLLVPLAPAPPGIPTHRPFPVAELLPVLTHRATPLPLLGSPA
;
A
#
# COMPACT_ATOMS: atom_id res chain seq x y z
N MET A 1 -6.36 -16.31 14.10
CA MET A 1 -5.03 -15.73 14.42
C MET A 1 -5.00 -14.32 13.87
N PRO A 2 -4.39 -13.36 14.57
CA PRO A 2 -4.44 -11.95 14.16
C PRO A 2 -3.62 -11.72 12.89
N LEU A 3 -4.03 -10.74 12.10
CA LEU A 3 -3.25 -10.24 10.97
C LEU A 3 -1.91 -9.71 11.50
N HIS A 4 -0.81 -10.13 10.89
CA HIS A 4 0.52 -9.69 11.28
C HIS A 4 0.85 -8.36 10.59
N VAL A 5 1.01 -7.31 11.39
CA VAL A 5 1.52 -6.02 10.93
C VAL A 5 2.98 -5.92 11.38
N PRO A 6 3.95 -5.94 10.45
CA PRO A 6 5.35 -5.88 10.83
C PRO A 6 5.68 -4.53 11.46
N PRO A 7 6.58 -4.45 12.44
CA PRO A 7 7.00 -3.18 13.00
C PRO A 7 7.74 -2.36 11.93
N ALA A 8 7.34 -1.09 11.75
CA ALA A 8 8.09 -0.19 10.90
C ALA A 8 9.51 0.07 11.46
N PRO A 9 10.50 0.34 10.60
CA PRO A 9 11.80 0.84 11.03
C PRO A 9 11.65 2.05 11.95
N ALA A 10 12.30 2.04 13.11
CA ALA A 10 12.18 3.11 14.09
C ALA A 10 12.50 4.52 13.50
N PRO A 11 13.49 4.69 12.61
CA PRO A 11 13.72 5.99 11.96
C PRO A 11 12.56 6.43 11.05
N ALA A 12 11.87 5.51 10.38
CA ALA A 12 10.69 5.81 9.56
C ALA A 12 9.55 6.38 10.43
N LEU A 13 9.19 5.66 11.51
CA LEU A 13 8.16 6.11 12.45
C LEU A 13 8.51 7.47 13.07
N ARG A 14 9.77 7.67 13.50
CA ARG A 14 10.22 8.96 14.06
C ARG A 14 10.07 10.10 13.06
N SER A 15 10.40 9.88 11.78
CA SER A 15 10.25 10.93 10.77
C SER A 15 8.78 11.35 10.55
N VAL A 16 7.84 10.40 10.61
CA VAL A 16 6.39 10.70 10.55
C VAL A 16 5.93 11.47 11.78
N LEU A 17 6.35 11.07 12.98
CA LEU A 17 6.02 11.78 14.21
C LEU A 17 6.56 13.22 14.20
N THR A 18 7.80 13.41 13.73
CA THR A 18 8.37 14.75 13.53
C THR A 18 7.56 15.57 12.53
N ALA A 19 7.13 14.98 11.42
CA ALA A 19 6.30 15.66 10.42
C ALA A 19 4.91 16.04 10.96
N LEU A 20 4.27 15.18 11.76
CA LEU A 20 2.99 15.48 12.43
C LEU A 20 3.13 16.62 13.45
N GLY A 21 4.27 16.69 14.14
CA GLY A 21 4.59 17.78 15.06
C GLY A 21 4.96 19.10 14.37
N SER A 22 5.16 19.12 13.06
CA SER A 22 5.52 20.32 12.28
C SER A 22 4.28 20.97 11.68
N PRO A 23 3.87 22.18 12.13
CA PRO A 23 2.74 22.89 11.55
C PRO A 23 2.90 23.17 10.06
N THR A 24 4.14 23.39 9.60
CA THR A 24 4.45 23.63 8.19
C THR A 24 4.15 22.40 7.34
N ALA A 25 4.65 21.22 7.74
CA ALA A 25 4.43 19.99 7.00
C ALA A 25 2.94 19.61 6.89
N VAL A 26 2.18 19.82 7.98
CA VAL A 26 0.72 19.57 7.98
C VAL A 26 -0.04 20.58 7.12
N ARG A 27 0.36 21.86 7.12
CA ARG A 27 -0.32 22.92 6.35
C ARG A 27 -0.06 22.85 4.85
N GLU A 28 1.17 22.53 4.46
CA GLU A 28 1.59 22.41 3.06
C GLU A 28 1.02 21.16 2.39
N ALA A 29 0.74 20.11 3.17
CA ALA A 29 0.09 18.91 2.67
C ALA A 29 -1.33 19.22 2.13
N ARG A 30 -1.69 18.58 1.03
CA ARG A 30 -3.04 18.65 0.43
C ARG A 30 -4.00 17.71 1.17
N THR A 31 -4.04 17.81 2.48
CA THR A 31 -4.78 16.93 3.41
C THR A 31 -5.75 17.77 4.25
N PRO A 32 -6.92 18.16 3.70
CA PRO A 32 -7.89 18.99 4.42
C PRO A 32 -8.45 18.32 5.68
N SER A 33 -8.66 17.01 5.68
CA SER A 33 -9.18 16.27 6.85
C SER A 33 -8.16 16.25 7.98
N LEU A 34 -6.87 16.05 7.67
CA LEU A 34 -5.80 16.13 8.65
C LEU A 34 -5.65 17.54 9.22
N ARG A 35 -5.74 18.57 8.38
CA ARG A 35 -5.65 19.98 8.83
C ARG A 35 -6.83 20.41 9.70
N ALA A 36 -8.02 19.88 9.43
CA ALA A 36 -9.23 20.18 10.19
C ALA A 36 -9.42 19.29 11.43
N ALA A 37 -8.64 18.22 11.55
CA ALA A 37 -8.74 17.25 12.63
C ALA A 37 -8.58 17.92 14.00
N GLN A 38 -9.45 17.57 14.92
CA GLN A 38 -9.44 18.07 16.30
C GLN A 38 -8.89 16.97 17.21
N GLY A 39 -7.78 17.24 17.89
CA GLY A 39 -7.14 16.29 18.79
C GLY A 39 -5.83 15.71 18.24
N PRO A 40 -5.18 14.81 19.00
CA PRO A 40 -3.90 14.24 18.61
C PRO A 40 -4.05 13.36 17.35
N ALA A 41 -3.15 13.55 16.40
CA ALA A 41 -3.01 12.69 15.23
C ALA A 41 -1.90 11.65 15.49
N THR A 42 -2.22 10.37 15.34
CA THR A 42 -1.29 9.26 15.60
C THR A 42 -1.03 8.43 14.35
N PRO A 43 0.23 8.07 14.05
CA PRO A 43 0.52 7.11 12.99
C PRO A 43 0.27 5.68 13.48
N GLU A 44 -0.53 4.93 12.74
CA GLU A 44 -0.93 3.57 13.06
C GLU A 44 -0.82 2.66 11.84
N LEU A 45 -0.89 1.34 12.09
CA LEU A 45 -0.93 0.29 11.07
C LEU A 45 0.17 0.48 10.00
N PRO A 46 1.46 0.44 10.39
CA PRO A 46 2.56 0.55 9.46
C PRO A 46 2.53 -0.58 8.43
N LEU A 47 2.46 -0.24 7.15
CA LEU A 47 2.46 -1.20 6.05
C LEU A 47 3.68 -0.98 5.15
N PRO A 48 4.50 -2.01 4.91
CA PRO A 48 5.51 -1.96 3.86
C PRO A 48 4.85 -1.71 2.51
N VAL A 49 5.35 -0.74 1.75
CA VAL A 49 4.87 -0.43 0.40
C VAL A 49 5.86 -0.99 -0.60
N HIS A 50 5.44 -2.04 -1.28
CA HIS A 50 6.17 -2.66 -2.37
C HIS A 50 5.67 -2.12 -3.71
N VAL A 51 6.57 -1.99 -4.67
CA VAL A 51 6.24 -1.65 -6.05
C VAL A 51 6.54 -2.85 -6.92
N LEU A 52 5.56 -3.24 -7.73
CA LEU A 52 5.73 -4.19 -8.81
C LEU A 52 6.21 -3.44 -10.06
N ASP A 53 7.51 -3.51 -10.35
CA ASP A 53 8.11 -2.75 -11.44
C ASP A 53 7.69 -3.27 -12.82
N ARG A 54 7.47 -4.59 -12.97
CA ARG A 54 7.05 -5.18 -14.25
C ARG A 54 6.14 -6.39 -14.04
N ILE A 55 5.10 -6.48 -14.86
CA ILE A 55 4.33 -7.71 -15.04
C ILE A 55 4.77 -8.33 -16.36
N THR A 56 5.31 -9.55 -16.34
CA THR A 56 5.75 -10.27 -17.55
C THR A 56 4.83 -11.45 -17.84
N ALA A 57 4.94 -12.01 -19.05
CA ALA A 57 4.23 -13.24 -19.42
C ALA A 57 4.67 -14.45 -18.59
N GLN A 58 5.88 -14.40 -18.01
CA GLN A 58 6.44 -15.41 -17.12
C GLN A 58 6.00 -15.23 -15.66
N GLY A 59 5.30 -14.12 -15.34
CA GLY A 59 4.73 -13.86 -14.03
C GLY A 59 5.06 -12.46 -13.50
N LEU A 60 5.01 -12.32 -12.17
CA LEU A 60 5.39 -11.08 -11.49
C LEU A 60 6.92 -10.92 -11.53
N SER A 61 7.41 -9.70 -11.82
CA SER A 61 8.80 -9.38 -11.49
C SER A 61 9.00 -9.37 -9.97
N ALA A 62 10.26 -9.40 -9.53
CA ALA A 62 10.59 -9.05 -8.15
C ALA A 62 9.93 -7.71 -7.78
N THR A 63 9.41 -7.63 -6.57
CA THR A 63 8.92 -6.38 -6.00
C THR A 63 10.05 -5.68 -5.27
N ARG A 64 10.08 -4.36 -5.31
CA ARG A 64 11.01 -3.56 -4.52
C ARG A 64 10.27 -2.83 -3.41
N LEU A 65 10.87 -2.75 -2.23
CA LEU A 65 10.37 -1.88 -1.19
C LEU A 65 10.57 -0.42 -1.62
N ALA A 66 9.46 0.32 -1.73
CA ALA A 66 9.46 1.74 -2.05
C ALA A 66 9.35 2.61 -0.79
N GLY A 67 8.75 2.09 0.27
CA GLY A 67 8.48 2.87 1.46
C GLY A 67 7.74 2.13 2.55
N TRP A 68 7.32 2.90 3.56
CA TRP A 68 6.33 2.49 4.55
C TRP A 68 5.20 3.49 4.57
N ARG A 69 3.98 2.99 4.69
CA ARG A 69 2.78 3.79 4.82
C ARG A 69 2.20 3.63 6.22
N PHE A 70 1.80 4.75 6.81
CA PHE A 70 1.12 4.80 8.09
C PHE A 70 -0.27 5.41 7.88
N LEU A 71 -1.31 4.81 8.45
CA LEU A 71 -2.61 5.46 8.54
C LEU A 71 -2.53 6.50 9.66
N ILE A 72 -2.92 7.74 9.38
CA ILE A 72 -2.95 8.81 10.37
C ILE A 72 -4.34 8.85 10.97
N ARG A 73 -4.45 8.44 12.23
CA ARG A 73 -5.72 8.39 12.97
C ARG A 73 -5.91 9.63 13.80
N CYS A 74 -7.14 10.13 13.83
CA CYS A 74 -7.59 11.13 14.80
C CYS A 74 -8.94 10.67 15.34
N GLY A 75 -9.01 10.39 16.65
CA GLY A 75 -10.17 9.74 17.24
C GLY A 75 -10.34 8.31 16.72
N ASP A 76 -11.52 7.99 16.20
CA ASP A 76 -11.88 6.66 15.71
C ASP A 76 -11.62 6.43 14.22
N ARG A 77 -11.20 7.46 13.48
CA ARG A 77 -11.08 7.44 12.01
C ARG A 77 -9.68 7.71 11.51
N ALA A 78 -9.27 7.00 10.46
CA ALA A 78 -8.16 7.42 9.62
C ALA A 78 -8.54 8.70 8.85
N VAL A 79 -7.80 9.79 9.07
CA VAL A 79 -8.03 11.09 8.42
C VAL A 79 -7.09 11.34 7.23
N ALA A 80 -5.93 10.68 7.22
CA ALA A 80 -4.93 10.77 6.16
C ALA A 80 -4.02 9.54 6.20
N ALA A 81 -3.01 9.51 5.35
CA ALA A 81 -1.88 8.61 5.44
C ALA A 81 -0.56 9.38 5.29
N ALA A 82 0.51 8.81 5.84
CA ALA A 82 1.87 9.28 5.67
C ALA A 82 2.70 8.23 4.97
N GLU A 83 3.58 8.66 4.08
CA GLU A 83 4.59 7.79 3.49
C GLU A 83 6.00 8.20 3.89
N THR A 84 6.85 7.21 4.09
CA THR A 84 8.28 7.35 4.24
C THR A 84 8.99 6.59 3.13
N MET A 85 10.14 7.07 2.72
CA MET A 85 10.98 6.44 1.71
C MET A 85 12.39 6.19 2.26
N LEU A 86 13.08 5.20 1.69
CA LEU A 86 14.48 4.96 1.97
C LEU A 86 15.35 5.87 1.09
N THR A 87 16.23 6.64 1.72
CA THR A 87 17.25 7.48 1.05
C THR A 87 18.65 6.95 1.39
N PRO A 88 19.72 7.44 0.74
CA PRO A 88 21.09 7.10 1.11
C PRO A 88 21.43 7.40 2.59
N ASP A 89 20.77 8.40 3.19
CA ASP A 89 20.96 8.81 4.58
C ASP A 89 20.04 8.06 5.56
N GLY A 90 19.23 7.13 5.07
CA GLY A 90 18.28 6.33 5.84
C GLY A 90 16.82 6.65 5.56
N TRP A 91 15.93 6.32 6.50
CA TRP A 91 14.49 6.55 6.33
C TRP A 91 14.13 8.02 6.51
N ALA A 92 13.42 8.57 5.53
CA ALA A 92 12.94 9.94 5.54
C ALA A 92 11.41 9.99 5.34
N PHE A 93 10.79 11.01 5.95
CA PHE A 93 9.42 11.38 5.64
C PHE A 93 9.32 11.83 4.18
N SER A 94 8.33 11.33 3.45
CA SER A 94 8.06 11.73 2.07
C SER A 94 6.95 12.77 2.03
N HIS A 95 5.72 12.37 2.36
CA HIS A 95 4.56 13.26 2.29
C HIS A 95 3.37 12.71 3.08
N PHE A 96 2.42 13.58 3.39
CA PHE A 96 1.05 13.21 3.77
C PHE A 96 0.15 13.23 2.53
N PHE A 97 -0.83 12.34 2.49
CA PHE A 97 -1.87 12.35 1.47
C PHE A 97 -3.22 11.90 2.03
N GLU A 98 -4.26 12.26 1.30
CA GLU A 98 -5.64 11.86 1.55
C GLU A 98 -6.21 11.25 0.27
N GLY A 99 -7.34 10.55 0.40
CA GLY A 99 -8.05 10.02 -0.75
C GLY A 99 -8.68 8.65 -0.48
N PRO A 100 -9.30 8.06 -1.51
CA PRO A 100 -10.07 6.82 -1.37
C PRO A 100 -9.23 5.64 -0.87
N TYR A 101 -7.92 5.63 -1.18
CA TYR A 101 -7.03 4.56 -0.73
C TYR A 101 -6.83 4.52 0.79
N VAL A 102 -7.05 5.61 1.53
CA VAL A 102 -6.96 5.60 3.01
C VAL A 102 -8.07 4.72 3.59
N ALA A 103 -9.32 5.06 3.30
CA ALA A 103 -10.49 4.30 3.75
C ALA A 103 -10.54 2.88 3.15
N SER A 104 -10.10 2.72 1.89
CA SER A 104 -10.05 1.41 1.25
C SER A 104 -9.01 0.49 1.89
N THR A 105 -7.84 1.02 2.28
CA THR A 105 -6.82 0.24 3.02
C THR A 105 -7.37 -0.20 4.36
N GLU A 106 -7.97 0.71 5.14
CA GLU A 106 -8.57 0.40 6.44
C GLU A 106 -9.63 -0.70 6.34
N ARG A 107 -10.55 -0.59 5.36
CA ARG A 107 -11.55 -1.63 5.08
C ARG A 107 -10.92 -2.98 4.72
N ALA A 108 -9.90 -2.98 3.85
CA ALA A 108 -9.25 -4.22 3.43
C ALA A 108 -8.52 -4.90 4.59
N LEU A 109 -7.88 -4.14 5.48
CA LEU A 109 -7.26 -4.67 6.70
C LEU A 109 -8.30 -5.30 7.63
N GLN A 110 -9.44 -4.64 7.84
CA GLN A 110 -10.55 -5.19 8.64
C GLN A 110 -11.09 -6.51 8.06
N GLN A 111 -11.21 -6.59 6.72
CA GLN A 111 -11.63 -7.83 6.05
C GLN A 111 -10.56 -8.93 6.17
N ALA A 112 -9.29 -8.57 6.08
CA ALA A 112 -8.18 -9.52 6.21
C ALA A 112 -8.12 -10.10 7.65
N GLU A 113 -8.31 -9.27 8.67
CA GLU A 113 -8.41 -9.72 10.07
C GLU A 113 -9.54 -10.75 10.26
N ALA A 114 -10.68 -10.57 9.57
CA ALA A 114 -11.80 -11.51 9.63
C ALA A 114 -11.50 -12.89 9.01
N LEU A 115 -10.45 -13.03 8.18
CA LEU A 115 -10.03 -14.33 7.64
C LEU A 115 -9.41 -15.24 8.71
N GLN A 116 -8.95 -14.68 9.82
CA GLN A 116 -8.36 -15.42 10.95
C GLN A 116 -7.15 -16.29 10.60
N GLN A 117 -6.48 -16.01 9.48
CA GLN A 117 -5.27 -16.68 9.02
C GLN A 117 -4.03 -15.82 9.28
N PRO A 118 -2.86 -16.44 9.53
CA PRO A 118 -1.62 -15.72 9.76
C PRO A 118 -1.09 -15.19 8.42
N TYR A 119 -1.41 -13.93 8.12
CA TYR A 119 -0.87 -13.22 6.98
C TYR A 119 -0.11 -11.98 7.45
N GLN A 120 1.01 -11.68 6.80
CA GLN A 120 1.68 -10.41 6.94
C GLN A 120 1.07 -9.41 5.96
N ALA A 121 0.53 -8.31 6.47
CA ALA A 121 -0.07 -7.27 5.67
C ALA A 121 0.99 -6.36 5.04
N ARG A 122 0.92 -6.20 3.72
CA ARG A 122 1.78 -5.34 2.90
C ARG A 122 0.94 -4.59 1.89
N LEU A 123 1.43 -3.48 1.36
CA LEU A 123 0.85 -2.82 0.20
C LEU A 123 1.67 -3.16 -1.04
N LEU A 124 0.99 -3.46 -2.13
CA LEU A 124 1.60 -3.68 -3.43
C LEU A 124 1.03 -2.68 -4.43
N SER A 125 1.86 -1.71 -4.81
CA SER A 125 1.58 -0.74 -5.86
C SER A 125 1.90 -1.36 -7.22
N VAL A 126 0.98 -1.19 -8.17
CA VAL A 126 1.14 -1.65 -9.56
C VAL A 126 1.00 -0.42 -10.46
N PRO A 127 2.08 0.37 -10.63
CA PRO A 127 2.01 1.65 -11.34
C PRO A 127 1.49 1.54 -12.77
N GLY A 128 1.86 0.47 -13.49
CA GLY A 128 1.41 0.23 -14.86
C GLY A 128 -0.11 0.07 -15.00
N LEU A 129 -0.83 -0.17 -13.90
CA LEU A 129 -2.29 -0.25 -13.85
C LEU A 129 -2.92 0.83 -12.98
N TYR A 130 -2.14 1.79 -12.46
CA TYR A 130 -2.59 2.84 -11.55
C TYR A 130 -3.39 2.31 -10.35
N MET A 131 -3.03 1.13 -9.85
CA MET A 131 -3.76 0.45 -8.79
C MET A 131 -2.88 0.12 -7.60
N LEU A 132 -3.53 0.02 -6.45
CA LEU A 132 -2.93 -0.41 -5.20
C LEU A 132 -3.70 -1.63 -4.68
N THR A 133 -2.98 -2.63 -4.17
CA THR A 133 -3.57 -3.83 -3.57
C THR A 133 -3.03 -4.02 -2.16
N LEU A 134 -3.87 -4.47 -1.22
CA LEU A 134 -3.38 -5.09 0.00
C LEU A 134 -2.86 -6.49 -0.37
N TRP A 135 -1.60 -6.75 -0.07
CA TRP A 135 -0.94 -8.04 -0.23
C TRP A 135 -0.85 -8.72 1.12
N LEU A 136 -1.51 -9.88 1.23
CA LEU A 136 -1.49 -10.75 2.39
C LEU A 136 -0.47 -11.86 2.13
N HIS A 137 0.74 -11.67 2.67
CA HIS A 137 1.86 -12.58 2.48
C HIS A 137 1.82 -13.71 3.52
N GLY A 138 1.89 -14.96 3.08
CA GLY A 138 1.78 -16.11 3.99
C GLY A 138 2.99 -16.31 4.90
N ASP A 139 4.19 -15.87 4.49
CA ASP A 139 5.37 -15.93 5.34
C ASP A 139 5.45 -14.70 6.26
N CYS A 140 5.23 -14.95 7.55
CA CYS A 140 5.26 -13.92 8.60
C CYS A 140 6.61 -13.87 9.34
N SER A 141 7.64 -14.62 8.91
CA SER A 141 8.93 -14.69 9.61
C SER A 141 9.83 -13.47 9.39
N GLY A 142 9.68 -12.79 8.24
CA GLY A 142 10.45 -11.60 7.88
C GLY A 142 9.86 -10.29 8.40
N ASP A 143 10.62 -9.20 8.29
CA ASP A 143 10.21 -7.85 8.69
C ASP A 143 9.34 -7.11 7.64
N GLY A 144 9.00 -7.79 6.54
CA GLY A 144 8.20 -7.23 5.46
C GLY A 144 8.96 -6.36 4.46
N SER A 145 10.27 -6.20 4.61
CA SER A 145 11.10 -5.37 3.73
C SER A 145 11.45 -6.03 2.40
N GLU A 146 11.45 -7.35 2.35
CA GLU A 146 11.80 -8.15 1.17
C GLU A 146 10.70 -9.13 0.77
N GLY A 147 10.86 -9.73 -0.39
CA GLY A 147 10.04 -10.83 -0.87
C GLY A 147 9.39 -10.53 -2.22
N HIS A 148 8.62 -11.51 -2.66
CA HIS A 148 7.78 -11.47 -3.85
C HIS A 148 6.43 -12.13 -3.54
N PRO A 149 5.33 -11.74 -4.22
CA PRO A 149 4.05 -12.42 -4.01
C PRO A 149 4.13 -13.88 -4.41
N ALA A 150 3.97 -14.79 -3.45
CA ALA A 150 3.89 -16.22 -3.70
C ALA A 150 2.54 -16.56 -4.33
N ALA A 151 2.47 -17.66 -5.09
CA ALA A 151 1.25 -18.07 -5.79
C ALA A 151 0.01 -18.21 -4.87
N THR A 152 0.24 -18.59 -3.61
CA THR A 152 -0.77 -18.79 -2.56
C THR A 152 -1.04 -17.55 -1.71
N ASP A 153 -0.27 -16.48 -1.88
CA ASP A 153 -0.57 -15.21 -1.21
C ASP A 153 -1.88 -14.64 -1.74
N LEU A 154 -2.53 -13.80 -0.95
CA LEU A 154 -3.75 -13.13 -1.38
C LEU A 154 -3.46 -11.67 -1.75
N LEU A 155 -4.04 -11.24 -2.87
CA LEU A 155 -4.11 -9.85 -3.28
C LEU A 155 -5.56 -9.37 -3.15
N VAL A 156 -5.74 -8.25 -2.46
CA VAL A 156 -7.03 -7.57 -2.30
C VAL A 156 -6.93 -6.21 -3.01
N PRO A 157 -7.47 -6.06 -4.23
CA PRO A 157 -7.47 -4.77 -4.92
C PRO A 157 -8.21 -3.69 -4.12
N LEU A 158 -7.56 -2.55 -3.91
CA LEU A 158 -8.15 -1.41 -3.23
C LEU A 158 -8.96 -0.57 -4.22
N ALA A 159 -9.92 0.19 -3.70
CA ALA A 159 -10.69 1.15 -4.48
C ALA A 159 -9.98 2.52 -4.52
N PRO A 160 -9.96 3.19 -5.69
CA PRO A 160 -10.47 2.72 -6.98
C PRO A 160 -9.56 1.64 -7.60
N ALA A 161 -10.16 0.68 -8.31
CA ALA A 161 -9.42 -0.27 -9.14
C ALA A 161 -9.78 -0.10 -10.62
N PRO A 162 -8.91 -0.53 -11.55
CA PRO A 162 -9.17 -0.49 -12.98
C PRO A 162 -10.46 -1.23 -13.36
N PRO A 163 -11.20 -0.79 -14.39
CA PRO A 163 -12.52 -1.35 -14.73
C PRO A 163 -12.46 -2.86 -14.96
N GLY A 164 -13.23 -3.67 -14.23
CA GLY A 164 -13.23 -5.14 -14.35
C GLY A 164 -12.24 -5.86 -13.41
N ILE A 165 -11.56 -5.13 -12.52
CA ILE A 165 -10.93 -5.70 -11.33
C ILE A 165 -11.84 -5.38 -10.13
N PRO A 166 -12.44 -6.38 -9.47
CA PRO A 166 -13.27 -6.14 -8.30
C PRO A 166 -12.43 -5.71 -7.10
N THR A 167 -12.89 -4.67 -6.40
CA THR A 167 -12.23 -4.14 -5.20
C THR A 167 -12.66 -4.91 -3.95
N HIS A 168 -11.82 -4.94 -2.92
CA HIS A 168 -12.12 -5.50 -1.60
C HIS A 168 -12.49 -7.00 -1.60
N ARG A 169 -12.12 -7.72 -2.66
CA ARG A 169 -12.22 -9.17 -2.76
C ARG A 169 -10.83 -9.78 -2.75
N PRO A 170 -10.52 -10.73 -1.85
CA PRO A 170 -9.25 -11.43 -1.87
C PRO A 170 -9.18 -12.40 -3.06
N PHE A 171 -8.03 -12.42 -3.73
CA PHE A 171 -7.69 -13.36 -4.78
C PHE A 171 -6.34 -14.00 -4.51
N PRO A 172 -6.18 -15.32 -4.67
CA PRO A 172 -4.86 -15.90 -4.81
C PRO A 172 -4.08 -15.19 -5.93
N VAL A 173 -2.78 -14.96 -5.71
CA VAL A 173 -1.90 -14.36 -6.73
C VAL A 173 -2.02 -15.12 -8.05
N ALA A 174 -2.06 -16.44 -8.02
CA ALA A 174 -2.20 -17.29 -9.21
C ALA A 174 -3.46 -16.99 -10.05
N GLU A 175 -4.55 -16.54 -9.41
CA GLU A 175 -5.81 -16.23 -10.09
C GLU A 175 -5.85 -14.79 -10.63
N LEU A 176 -5.29 -13.84 -9.88
CA LEU A 176 -5.32 -12.42 -10.27
C LEU A 176 -4.23 -12.07 -11.28
N LEU A 177 -3.07 -12.72 -11.20
CA LEU A 177 -1.90 -12.40 -12.02
C LEU A 177 -2.20 -12.42 -13.53
N PRO A 178 -2.87 -13.44 -14.11
CA PRO A 178 -3.22 -13.42 -15.53
C PRO A 178 -4.03 -12.19 -15.95
N VAL A 179 -4.94 -11.72 -15.09
CA VAL A 179 -5.75 -10.52 -15.34
C VAL A 179 -4.89 -9.25 -15.33
N LEU A 180 -3.95 -9.15 -14.40
CA LEU A 180 -3.00 -8.03 -14.33
C LEU A 180 -2.08 -8.02 -15.55
N THR A 181 -1.54 -9.18 -15.94
CA THR A 181 -0.66 -9.32 -17.12
C THR A 181 -1.39 -8.93 -18.40
N HIS A 182 -2.62 -9.41 -18.59
CA HIS A 182 -3.41 -9.08 -19.77
C HIS A 182 -3.63 -7.57 -19.91
N ARG A 183 -3.85 -6.86 -18.80
CA ARG A 183 -4.09 -5.42 -18.79
C ARG A 183 -2.83 -4.57 -18.88
N ALA A 184 -1.72 -5.07 -18.36
CA ALA A 184 -0.44 -4.38 -18.38
C ALA A 184 0.27 -4.52 -19.74
N THR A 185 -0.14 -5.49 -20.56
CA THR A 185 0.37 -5.66 -21.91
C THR A 185 -0.12 -4.51 -22.80
N PRO A 186 0.78 -3.66 -23.32
CA PRO A 186 0.38 -2.60 -24.24
C PRO A 186 -0.30 -3.21 -25.47
N LEU A 187 -1.46 -2.71 -25.85
CA LEU A 187 -2.03 -3.04 -27.17
C LEU A 187 -1.06 -2.52 -28.23
N PRO A 188 -0.69 -3.32 -29.25
CA PRO A 188 0.11 -2.80 -30.36
C PRO A 188 -0.67 -1.64 -30.97
N LEU A 189 -0.03 -0.46 -31.00
CA LEU A 189 -0.58 0.71 -31.66
C LEU A 189 -0.80 0.33 -33.13
N LEU A 190 -2.05 0.31 -33.58
CA LEU A 190 -2.38 0.20 -35.00
C LEU A 190 -1.66 1.35 -35.71
N GLY A 191 -0.63 1.02 -36.48
CA GLY A 191 0.15 1.99 -37.24
C GLY A 191 -0.78 2.85 -38.08
N SER A 192 -0.61 4.18 -38.00
CA SER A 192 -1.30 5.08 -38.92
C SER A 192 -0.91 4.70 -40.36
N PRO A 193 -1.87 4.42 -41.26
CA PRO A 193 -1.55 4.28 -42.67
C PRO A 193 -1.00 5.62 -43.17
N ALA A 194 0.14 5.56 -43.85
CA ALA A 194 0.79 6.69 -44.51
C ALA A 194 0.00 7.19 -45.73
#